data_AF-X0PI79-F1
#
_entry.id   AF-X0PI79-F1
#
_cell.length_a   1.000
_cell.length_b   1.000
_cell.length_c   1.000
_cell.angle_alpha   90.00
_cell.angle_beta   90.00
_cell.angle_gamma   90.00
#
_symmetry.space_group_name_H-M   'P 1'
#
loop_
_entity.id
_entity.type
_entity.pdbx_description
1 polymer ?
#
loop_
_entity_poly.entity_id
_entity_poly.type
_entity_poly.pdbx_seq_one_letter_code
_entity_poly.pdbx_strand_id
1 'polypeptide(L)'
;MINHRMGILAARTGFGKTVVAAKIIATLNVSTLILVHDKELADQWVARLNQFLKITDQPFLTELTPTGRKRRKKVIGTYFGSKRNRSGIIDVATIQSFKTDRASQKVLDQYGLIISDEVHHDAAYTYEQIIKKLHCKYLYGLSATPFRRDGREPIITMQFGPIRYKTAPVDEKTLLKVKRTVIPRFTSLGIADLQIASASINQNYKMISNDDNRNQSIIDDIKTALSEKRHILVLTNRVEHLHRLATTLKVKQPVFLLYGGQAEKQNRKIMTQINQTMGPYVVLATGKYAGEGLDIGMIDTLILAMPHSWKGRSEQYLGRMQRNLVQKSEIRVYDYVDIFVPMLARMYRKRQKTYEYLHYQIVDDNQSQQAGINFFNGHYQKAILKSVQSAHQVMVCSNKISGFILNNLLEKVNDRLQIRVLTNKVTSFQKRQFLDRGVSYTLYDQNLPTCVVIDQKQLWLSSDIGFKNNTGIVVQINQPQLVKKFLEMLTQSIDQLSL
;
A
#
# COMPACT_ATOMS: atom_id res chain seq x y z
N MET A 1 -20.87 20.25 7.87
CA MET A 1 -19.93 20.97 6.98
C MET A 1 -20.29 22.46 6.89
N ILE A 2 -21.45 22.81 6.30
CA ILE A 2 -21.84 24.19 5.93
C ILE A 2 -21.92 25.22 7.08
N ASN A 3 -22.01 24.79 8.33
CA ASN A 3 -21.99 25.69 9.51
C ASN A 3 -20.60 26.30 9.77
N HIS A 4 -19.57 25.88 9.03
CA HIS A 4 -18.21 26.37 9.17
C HIS A 4 -17.66 26.83 7.82
N ARG A 5 -16.87 27.90 7.81
CA ARG A 5 -16.20 28.40 6.60
C ARG A 5 -15.11 27.45 6.09
N MET A 6 -14.53 26.66 6.98
CA MET A 6 -13.48 25.70 6.63
C MET A 6 -13.64 24.38 7.36
N GLY A 7 -13.28 23.30 6.68
CA GLY A 7 -13.24 21.97 7.27
C GLY A 7 -12.87 20.85 6.32
N ILE A 8 -12.50 19.71 6.90
CA ILE A 8 -12.21 18.49 6.15
C ILE A 8 -13.37 17.49 6.32
N LEU A 9 -13.82 16.92 5.20
CA LEU A 9 -14.63 15.72 5.15
C LEU A 9 -13.72 14.50 4.98
N ALA A 10 -13.52 13.76 6.08
CA ALA A 10 -12.74 12.52 6.10
C ALA A 10 -13.68 11.33 5.85
N ALA A 11 -13.88 10.96 4.59
CA ALA A 11 -14.88 9.97 4.20
C ALA A 11 -14.30 8.85 3.34
N ARG A 12 -14.56 7.59 3.75
CA ARG A 12 -14.11 6.38 3.05
C ARG A 12 -14.47 6.39 1.57
N THR A 13 -13.68 5.70 0.75
CA THR A 13 -13.97 5.50 -0.67
C THR A 13 -15.36 4.88 -0.85
N GLY A 14 -16.15 5.40 -1.79
CA GLY A 14 -17.52 4.93 -2.02
C GLY A 14 -18.59 5.55 -1.10
N PHE A 15 -18.23 6.38 -0.11
CA PHE A 15 -19.21 7.10 0.73
C PHE A 15 -20.06 8.12 -0.05
N GLY A 16 -19.60 8.55 -1.23
CA GLY A 16 -20.26 9.60 -2.00
C GLY A 16 -19.74 10.99 -1.71
N LYS A 17 -18.42 11.17 -1.51
CA LYS A 17 -17.75 12.47 -1.34
C LYS A 17 -18.23 13.51 -2.36
N THR A 18 -18.32 13.11 -3.63
CA THR A 18 -18.79 13.96 -4.72
C THR A 18 -20.26 14.35 -4.60
N VAL A 19 -21.13 13.49 -4.08
CA VAL A 19 -22.55 13.79 -3.82
C VAL A 19 -22.67 14.82 -2.70
N VAL A 20 -21.92 14.64 -1.62
CA VAL A 20 -21.87 15.62 -0.52
C VAL A 20 -21.34 16.95 -1.01
N ALA A 21 -20.28 16.95 -1.81
CA ALA A 21 -19.73 18.17 -2.42
C ALA A 21 -20.76 18.87 -3.32
N ALA A 22 -21.45 18.13 -4.20
CA ALA A 22 -22.53 18.68 -5.02
C ALA A 22 -23.63 19.33 -4.16
N LYS A 23 -24.04 18.68 -3.06
CA LYS A 23 -25.01 19.26 -2.12
C LYS A 23 -24.48 20.54 -1.46
N ILE A 24 -23.20 20.59 -1.08
CA ILE A 24 -22.56 21.80 -0.53
C ILE A 24 -22.60 22.93 -1.55
N ILE A 25 -22.23 22.65 -2.80
CA ILE A 25 -22.23 23.63 -3.90
C ILE A 25 -23.63 24.21 -4.09
N ALA A 26 -24.64 23.34 -4.22
CA ALA A 26 -26.03 23.75 -4.41
C ALA A 26 -26.59 24.55 -3.20
N THR A 27 -26.14 24.22 -1.99
CA THR A 27 -26.62 24.88 -0.76
C THR A 27 -25.98 26.25 -0.55
N LEU A 28 -24.68 26.39 -0.82
CA LEU A 28 -23.98 27.66 -0.67
C LEU A 28 -24.24 28.61 -1.84
N ASN A 29 -24.50 28.07 -3.04
CA ASN A 29 -24.87 28.81 -4.24
C ASN A 29 -23.93 29.99 -4.56
N VAL A 30 -22.62 29.73 -4.53
CA VAL A 30 -21.56 30.70 -4.87
C VAL A 30 -20.63 30.13 -5.94
N SER A 31 -19.86 31.00 -6.60
CA SER A 31 -18.85 30.59 -7.57
C SER A 31 -17.90 29.57 -6.94
N THR A 32 -17.78 28.41 -7.60
CA THR A 32 -17.08 27.24 -7.05
C THR A 32 -15.92 26.81 -7.92
N LEU A 33 -14.77 26.55 -7.29
CA LEU A 33 -13.65 25.86 -7.91
C LEU A 33 -13.44 24.50 -7.24
N ILE A 34 -13.40 23.44 -8.05
CA ILE A 34 -12.96 22.11 -7.62
C ILE A 34 -11.49 21.93 -8.02
N LEU A 35 -10.63 21.69 -7.03
CA LEU A 35 -9.21 21.39 -7.23
C LEU A 35 -8.97 19.88 -7.12
N VAL A 36 -8.29 19.33 -8.13
CA VAL A 36 -7.90 17.91 -8.19
C VAL A 36 -6.42 17.76 -8.61
N HIS A 37 -5.90 16.54 -8.48
CA HIS A 37 -4.48 16.24 -8.72
C HIS A 37 -4.15 15.85 -10.15
N ASP A 38 -5.10 15.27 -10.88
CA ASP A 38 -4.88 14.80 -12.24
C ASP A 38 -6.10 15.07 -13.13
N LYS A 39 -5.90 14.87 -14.44
CA LYS A 39 -6.90 15.16 -15.46
C LYS A 39 -8.03 14.13 -15.44
N GLU A 40 -7.73 12.88 -15.16
CA GLU A 40 -8.69 11.80 -15.06
C GLU A 40 -9.73 12.06 -13.97
N LEU A 41 -9.28 12.45 -12.78
CA LEU A 41 -10.12 12.90 -11.67
C LEU A 41 -10.93 14.14 -12.07
N ALA A 42 -10.32 15.10 -12.78
CA ALA A 42 -11.01 16.30 -13.23
C ALA A 42 -12.19 15.96 -14.16
N ASP A 43 -11.97 15.08 -15.15
CA ASP A 43 -13.01 14.60 -16.06
C ASP A 43 -14.11 13.82 -15.30
N GLN A 44 -13.75 13.00 -14.31
CA GLN A 44 -14.72 12.32 -13.44
C GLN A 44 -15.57 13.31 -12.64
N TRP A 45 -14.97 14.36 -12.07
CA TRP A 45 -15.68 15.41 -11.35
C TRP A 45 -16.68 16.14 -12.25
N VAL A 46 -16.27 16.52 -13.46
CA VAL A 46 -17.18 17.15 -14.44
C VAL A 46 -18.37 16.24 -14.74
N ALA A 47 -18.15 14.95 -14.99
CA ALA A 47 -19.23 14.01 -15.27
C ALA A 47 -20.21 13.88 -14.08
N ARG A 48 -19.69 13.76 -12.86
CA ARG A 48 -20.50 13.63 -11.64
C ARG A 48 -21.27 14.90 -11.31
N LEU A 49 -20.67 16.07 -11.48
CA LEU A 49 -21.37 17.34 -11.24
C LEU A 49 -22.51 17.53 -12.24
N ASN A 50 -22.33 17.19 -13.52
CA ASN A 50 -23.41 17.21 -14.52
C ASN A 50 -24.54 16.21 -14.17
N GLN A 51 -24.22 15.09 -13.51
CA GLN A 51 -25.20 14.11 -13.06
C GLN A 51 -26.03 14.62 -11.87
N PHE A 52 -25.38 15.29 -10.91
CA PHE A 52 -26.00 15.63 -9.62
C PHE A 52 -26.56 17.05 -9.54
N LEU A 53 -26.10 17.97 -10.40
CA LEU A 53 -26.50 19.37 -10.37
C LEU A 53 -27.28 19.74 -11.63
N LYS A 54 -28.40 20.43 -11.42
CA LYS A 54 -29.11 21.17 -12.46
C LYS A 54 -28.75 22.64 -12.31
N ILE A 55 -27.99 23.18 -13.25
CA ILE A 55 -27.52 24.56 -13.23
C ILE A 55 -28.23 25.31 -14.36
N THR A 56 -28.99 26.33 -14.00
CA THR A 56 -29.77 27.16 -14.94
C THR A 56 -29.05 28.44 -15.36
N ASP A 57 -28.01 28.83 -14.61
CA ASP A 57 -27.26 30.05 -14.85
C ASP A 57 -26.40 29.97 -16.12
N GLN A 58 -26.25 31.12 -16.79
CA GLN A 58 -25.36 31.24 -17.94
C GLN A 58 -23.92 31.55 -17.50
N PRO A 59 -22.89 31.01 -18.18
CA PRO A 59 -21.49 31.29 -17.84
C PRO A 59 -21.20 32.79 -17.76
N PHE A 60 -20.62 33.24 -16.65
CA PHE A 60 -20.33 34.65 -16.39
C PHE A 60 -19.12 35.15 -17.20
N LEU A 61 -18.18 34.26 -17.50
CA LEU A 61 -16.97 34.62 -18.24
C LEU A 61 -17.28 34.69 -19.74
N THR A 62 -16.89 35.79 -20.39
CA THR A 62 -16.89 35.89 -21.85
C THR A 62 -15.45 35.95 -22.34
N GLU A 63 -15.06 35.01 -23.20
CA GLU A 63 -13.73 34.96 -23.83
C GLU A 63 -13.89 34.91 -25.35
N LEU A 64 -12.96 35.51 -26.08
CA LEU A 64 -12.90 35.43 -27.53
C LEU A 64 -11.90 34.35 -27.96
N THR A 65 -12.16 33.70 -29.10
CA THR A 65 -11.17 32.86 -29.79
C THR A 65 -10.07 33.73 -30.40
N PRO A 66 -8.93 33.17 -30.82
CA PRO A 66 -7.90 33.92 -31.56
C PRO A 66 -8.45 34.62 -32.82
N THR A 67 -9.55 34.11 -33.37
CA THR A 67 -10.29 34.66 -34.51
C THR A 67 -11.38 35.68 -34.13
N GLY A 68 -11.43 36.14 -32.87
CA GLY A 68 -12.36 37.17 -32.40
C GLY A 68 -13.79 36.70 -32.12
N ARG A 69 -14.12 35.42 -32.27
CA ARG A 69 -15.48 34.90 -32.02
C ARG A 69 -15.71 34.63 -30.54
N LYS A 70 -16.92 34.87 -30.03
CA LYS A 70 -17.31 34.46 -28.66
C LYS A 70 -17.12 32.96 -28.49
N ARG A 71 -16.32 32.57 -27.51
CA ARG A 71 -16.02 31.18 -27.22
C ARG A 71 -17.21 30.53 -26.54
N ARG A 72 -17.72 29.44 -27.10
CA ARG A 72 -18.79 28.65 -26.48
C ARG A 72 -18.30 28.05 -25.16
N LYS A 73 -18.98 28.37 -24.07
CA LYS A 73 -18.69 27.88 -22.72
C LYS A 73 -19.73 26.87 -22.28
N LYS A 74 -19.28 25.88 -21.53
CA LYS A 74 -20.15 24.95 -20.81
C LYS A 74 -20.49 25.57 -19.46
N VAL A 75 -21.60 25.13 -18.88
CA VAL A 75 -22.04 25.59 -17.56
C VAL A 75 -21.07 25.17 -16.46
N ILE A 76 -20.51 23.96 -16.59
CA ILE A 76 -19.34 23.51 -15.82
C ILE A 76 -18.11 23.69 -16.71
N GLY A 77 -17.24 24.62 -16.33
CA GLY A 77 -16.01 24.89 -17.06
C GLY A 77 -14.83 24.08 -16.55
N THR A 78 -13.73 24.15 -17.29
CA THR A 78 -12.52 23.38 -17.02
C THR A 78 -11.28 24.25 -17.08
N TYR A 79 -10.33 24.00 -16.18
CA TYR A 79 -9.05 24.69 -16.13
C TYR A 79 -7.91 23.69 -15.91
N PHE A 80 -7.69 22.85 -16.92
CA PHE A 80 -6.60 21.89 -16.95
C PHE A 80 -6.18 21.58 -18.40
N GLY A 81 -4.95 21.10 -18.56
CA GLY A 81 -4.36 20.84 -19.87
C GLY A 81 -4.25 22.08 -20.75
N SER A 82 -4.24 21.87 -22.07
CA SER A 82 -4.11 22.94 -23.08
C SER A 82 -5.43 23.66 -23.38
N LYS A 83 -6.57 22.99 -23.23
CA LYS A 83 -7.90 23.53 -23.55
C LYS A 83 -8.62 24.05 -22.30
N ARG A 84 -8.05 25.08 -21.68
CA ARG A 84 -8.67 25.80 -20.56
C ARG A 84 -9.89 26.57 -21.05
N ASN A 85 -11.06 26.35 -20.47
CA ASN A 85 -12.31 27.03 -20.81
C ASN A 85 -13.23 27.12 -19.58
N ARG A 86 -13.01 28.13 -18.75
CA ARG A 86 -13.74 28.36 -17.50
C ARG A 86 -15.12 28.97 -17.75
N SER A 87 -16.07 28.65 -16.89
CA SER A 87 -17.43 29.17 -16.88
C SER A 87 -17.56 30.39 -15.94
N GLY A 88 -16.82 30.40 -14.83
CA GLY A 88 -16.99 31.33 -13.71
C GLY A 88 -18.07 30.93 -12.71
N ILE A 89 -18.89 29.91 -13.01
CA ILE A 89 -19.94 29.41 -12.12
C ILE A 89 -19.38 28.26 -11.27
N ILE A 90 -19.12 27.12 -11.93
CA ILE A 90 -18.49 25.94 -11.34
C ILE A 90 -17.41 25.51 -12.29
N ASP A 91 -16.17 25.50 -11.82
CA ASP A 91 -15.03 25.13 -12.63
C ASP A 91 -14.25 24.00 -11.96
N VAL A 92 -13.75 23.05 -12.77
CA VAL A 92 -12.88 21.97 -12.31
C VAL A 92 -11.48 22.19 -12.84
N ALA A 93 -10.48 22.17 -11.96
CA ALA A 93 -9.11 22.49 -12.30
C ALA A 93 -8.13 21.51 -11.67
N THR A 94 -7.04 21.23 -12.39
CA THR A 94 -5.90 20.55 -11.79
C THR A 94 -5.04 21.56 -11.06
N ILE A 95 -4.55 21.22 -9.88
CA ILE A 95 -3.68 22.10 -9.09
C ILE A 95 -2.46 22.60 -9.88
N GLN A 96 -1.87 21.75 -10.73
CA GLN A 96 -0.68 22.08 -11.53
C GLN A 96 -0.98 23.12 -12.62
N SER A 97 -2.24 23.45 -12.88
CA SER A 97 -2.62 24.51 -13.81
C SER A 97 -2.37 25.90 -13.25
N PHE A 98 -2.17 26.01 -11.93
CA PHE A 98 -1.86 27.23 -11.21
C PHE A 98 -0.38 27.30 -10.83
N LYS A 99 0.17 28.51 -10.87
CA LYS A 99 1.52 28.86 -10.42
C LYS A 99 1.43 29.91 -9.33
N THR A 100 2.54 30.18 -8.66
CA THR A 100 2.65 31.30 -7.70
C THR A 100 2.84 32.65 -8.41
N ASP A 101 2.01 32.94 -9.41
CA ASP A 101 2.04 34.19 -10.19
C ASP A 101 0.73 34.97 -10.06
N ARG A 102 0.77 36.25 -10.43
CA ARG A 102 -0.39 37.16 -10.33
C ARG A 102 -1.54 36.72 -11.23
N ALA A 103 -1.26 36.05 -12.34
CA ALA A 103 -2.28 35.55 -13.27
C ALA A 103 -3.10 34.42 -12.65
N SER A 104 -2.45 33.44 -12.02
CA SER A 104 -3.12 32.36 -11.30
C SER A 104 -3.92 32.90 -10.12
N GLN A 105 -3.35 33.85 -9.37
CA GLN A 105 -4.04 34.48 -8.23
C GLN A 105 -5.34 35.17 -8.66
N LYS A 106 -5.29 35.97 -9.74
CA LYS A 106 -6.48 36.63 -10.32
C LYS A 106 -7.58 35.66 -10.70
N VAL A 107 -7.26 34.41 -11.04
CA VAL A 107 -8.24 33.37 -11.33
C VAL A 107 -8.81 32.79 -10.03
N LEU A 108 -7.95 32.47 -9.07
CA LEU A 108 -8.35 31.86 -7.79
C LEU A 108 -9.23 32.79 -6.95
N ASP A 109 -8.96 34.10 -6.98
CA ASP A 109 -9.74 35.12 -6.27
C ASP A 109 -11.20 35.28 -6.78
N GLN A 110 -11.56 34.62 -7.89
CA GLN A 110 -12.91 34.70 -8.49
C GLN A 110 -13.92 33.75 -7.83
N TYR A 111 -13.46 32.83 -6.97
CA TYR A 111 -14.31 31.77 -6.42
C TYR A 111 -14.60 31.97 -4.94
N GLY A 112 -15.88 32.04 -4.60
CA GLY A 112 -16.35 32.14 -3.21
C GLY A 112 -16.23 30.82 -2.43
N LEU A 113 -16.26 29.69 -3.13
CA LEU A 113 -16.08 28.35 -2.60
C LEU A 113 -14.95 27.61 -3.34
N ILE A 114 -14.03 27.03 -2.58
CA ILE A 114 -13.02 26.12 -3.12
C ILE A 114 -13.14 24.77 -2.41
N ILE A 115 -13.25 23.70 -3.19
CA ILE A 115 -13.24 22.33 -2.70
C ILE A 115 -12.02 21.63 -3.30
N SER A 116 -11.14 21.13 -2.44
CA SER A 116 -10.02 20.30 -2.86
C SER A 116 -10.31 18.83 -2.61
N ASP A 117 -10.11 17.99 -3.64
CA ASP A 117 -10.23 16.54 -3.52
C ASP A 117 -8.89 15.86 -3.30
N GLU A 118 -8.93 14.78 -2.54
CA GLU A 118 -7.78 14.00 -2.08
C GLU A 118 -6.66 14.85 -1.43
N VAL A 119 -7.02 15.70 -0.46
CA VAL A 119 -6.10 16.64 0.23
C VAL A 119 -4.90 16.00 0.94
N HIS A 120 -4.83 14.68 0.97
CA HIS A 120 -3.73 13.92 1.54
C HIS A 120 -2.60 13.62 0.55
N HIS A 121 -2.84 13.82 -0.74
CA HIS A 121 -1.83 13.82 -1.79
C HIS A 121 -1.08 15.17 -1.90
N ASP A 122 -1.48 16.17 -1.10
CA ASP A 122 -1.02 17.58 -1.11
C ASP A 122 0.44 17.78 -0.62
N ALA A 123 1.30 16.78 -0.81
CA ALA A 123 2.68 16.75 -0.37
C ALA A 123 3.66 17.48 -1.32
N ALA A 124 3.20 18.08 -2.41
CA ALA A 124 4.06 18.89 -3.27
C ALA A 124 4.18 20.31 -2.70
N TYR A 125 5.41 20.81 -2.53
CA TYR A 125 5.68 22.20 -2.10
C TYR A 125 4.87 23.23 -2.90
N THR A 126 4.75 23.02 -4.22
CA THR A 126 3.96 23.86 -5.12
C THR A 126 2.47 23.91 -4.76
N TYR A 127 1.91 22.80 -4.27
CA TYR A 127 0.51 22.69 -3.85
C TYR A 127 0.26 23.56 -2.61
N GLU A 128 1.09 23.39 -1.58
CA GLU A 128 1.03 24.19 -0.36
C GLU A 128 1.11 25.70 -0.65
N GLN A 129 1.97 26.10 -1.60
CA GLN A 129 2.12 27.50 -1.99
C GLN A 129 0.85 28.09 -2.65
N ILE A 130 0.06 27.27 -3.33
CA ILE A 130 -1.22 27.70 -3.93
C ILE A 130 -2.28 27.80 -2.83
N ILE A 131 -2.42 26.79 -1.98
CA ILE A 131 -3.44 26.77 -0.91
C ILE A 131 -3.26 27.94 0.06
N LYS A 132 -2.01 28.26 0.43
CA LYS A 132 -1.69 29.41 1.30
C LYS A 132 -2.15 30.76 0.76
N LYS A 133 -2.38 30.88 -0.54
CA LYS A 133 -2.77 32.13 -1.20
C LYS A 133 -4.25 32.17 -1.59
N LEU A 134 -5.05 31.18 -1.21
CA LEU A 134 -6.47 31.17 -1.54
C LEU A 134 -7.23 32.23 -0.73
N HIS A 135 -7.90 33.15 -1.42
CA HIS A 135 -8.79 34.13 -0.82
C HIS A 135 -10.25 33.77 -1.13
N CYS A 136 -10.77 32.74 -0.45
CA CYS A 136 -12.16 32.32 -0.61
C CYS A 136 -12.92 32.36 0.72
N LYS A 137 -14.25 32.53 0.66
CA LYS A 137 -15.10 32.55 1.87
C LYS A 137 -15.27 31.15 2.46
N TYR A 138 -15.30 30.14 1.60
CA TYR A 138 -15.46 28.74 1.98
C TYR A 138 -14.34 27.87 1.39
N LEU A 139 -13.66 27.10 2.24
CA LEU A 139 -12.59 26.19 1.84
C LEU A 139 -12.80 24.81 2.45
N TYR A 140 -13.04 23.80 1.62
CA TYR A 140 -13.24 22.42 2.08
C TYR A 140 -12.24 21.45 1.48
N GLY A 141 -11.76 20.54 2.32
CA GLY A 141 -10.94 19.40 1.90
C GLY A 141 -11.73 18.10 1.91
N LEU A 142 -11.63 17.29 0.87
CA LEU A 142 -12.20 15.94 0.80
C LEU A 142 -11.06 14.93 0.82
N SER A 143 -11.15 13.91 1.67
CA SER A 143 -10.12 12.87 1.71
C SER A 143 -10.66 11.58 2.30
N ALA A 144 -10.24 10.43 1.76
CA ALA A 144 -10.47 9.16 2.45
C ALA A 144 -9.55 8.98 3.67
N THR A 145 -8.34 9.51 3.56
CA THR A 145 -7.30 9.40 4.59
C THR A 145 -6.70 10.77 4.83
N PRO A 146 -7.11 11.54 5.84
CA PRO A 146 -6.45 12.81 6.17
C PRO A 146 -5.04 12.59 6.79
N PHE A 147 -4.38 11.47 6.48
CA PHE A 147 -3.07 11.07 6.97
C PHE A 147 -2.05 11.19 5.83
N ARG A 148 -0.91 11.86 6.09
CA ARG A 148 0.14 12.10 5.10
C ARG A 148 1.19 11.00 5.16
N ARG A 149 2.02 10.92 4.12
CA ARG A 149 3.11 9.95 4.06
C ARG A 149 4.34 10.39 4.87
N ASP A 150 4.49 11.69 5.07
CA ASP A 150 5.61 12.35 5.74
C ASP A 150 5.35 12.66 7.22
N GLY A 151 4.18 12.27 7.77
CA GLY A 151 3.82 12.54 9.16
C GLY A 151 3.51 14.03 9.42
N ARG A 152 3.28 14.82 8.37
CA ARG A 152 2.96 16.26 8.48
C ARG A 152 1.46 16.52 8.32
N GLU A 153 0.62 15.58 8.76
CA GLU A 153 -0.84 15.71 8.75
C GLU A 153 -1.36 17.05 9.28
N PRO A 154 -0.76 17.64 10.35
CA PRO A 154 -1.23 18.91 10.89
C PRO A 154 -1.31 20.04 9.85
N ILE A 155 -0.47 20.01 8.81
CA ILE A 155 -0.49 21.00 7.72
C ILE A 155 -1.85 21.02 7.02
N ILE A 156 -2.46 19.85 6.77
CA ILE A 156 -3.77 19.78 6.10
C ILE A 156 -4.82 20.45 6.99
N THR A 157 -4.82 20.16 8.29
CA THR A 157 -5.76 20.77 9.23
C THR A 157 -5.49 22.25 9.47
N MET A 158 -4.25 22.73 9.32
CA MET A 158 -3.90 24.15 9.37
C MET A 158 -4.46 24.90 8.16
N GLN A 159 -4.44 24.28 6.97
CA GLN A 159 -4.89 24.90 5.72
C GLN A 159 -6.41 24.84 5.54
N PHE A 160 -6.99 23.65 5.70
CA PHE A 160 -8.41 23.39 5.44
C PHE A 160 -9.26 23.41 6.71
N GLY A 161 -8.65 23.55 7.89
CA GLY A 161 -9.34 23.52 9.18
C GLY A 161 -9.51 22.10 9.73
N PRO A 162 -10.17 21.97 10.90
CA PRO A 162 -10.31 20.68 11.55
C PRO A 162 -11.18 19.72 10.74
N ILE A 163 -11.06 18.42 11.03
CA ILE A 163 -11.97 17.40 10.51
C ILE A 163 -13.36 17.69 11.09
N ARG A 164 -14.30 18.07 10.23
CA ARG A 164 -15.67 18.41 10.64
C ARG A 164 -16.58 17.20 10.63
N TYR A 165 -16.25 16.20 9.83
CA TYR A 165 -16.97 14.94 9.77
C TYR A 165 -16.03 13.81 9.36
N LYS A 166 -16.11 12.68 10.05
CA LYS A 166 -15.33 11.48 9.76
C LYS A 166 -16.24 10.27 9.68
N THR A 167 -16.21 9.54 8.58
CA THR A 167 -16.95 8.28 8.46
C THR A 167 -16.20 7.16 9.18
N ALA A 168 -16.93 6.11 9.56
CA ALA A 168 -16.32 4.82 9.82
C ALA A 168 -15.49 4.35 8.60
N PRO A 169 -14.41 3.57 8.80
CA PRO A 169 -13.58 3.07 7.71
C PRO A 169 -14.32 2.12 6.77
N VAL A 170 -15.32 1.41 7.27
CA VAL A 170 -16.13 0.43 6.54
C VAL A 170 -17.61 0.70 6.83
N ASP A 171 -18.50 0.35 5.89
CA ASP A 171 -19.94 0.35 6.15
C ASP A 171 -20.30 -0.78 7.10
N GLU A 172 -20.91 -0.47 8.24
CA GLU A 172 -21.42 -1.46 9.18
C GLU A 172 -22.39 -2.44 8.51
N LYS A 173 -23.24 -1.96 7.60
CA LYS A 173 -24.19 -2.82 6.87
C LYS A 173 -23.50 -3.86 5.98
N THR A 174 -22.26 -3.59 5.57
CA THR A 174 -21.46 -4.50 4.73
C THR A 174 -20.48 -5.34 5.55
N LEU A 175 -20.22 -4.99 6.81
CA LEU A 175 -19.35 -5.80 7.69
C LEU A 175 -19.91 -7.20 7.88
N LEU A 176 -21.23 -7.32 8.04
CA LEU A 176 -21.92 -8.59 8.25
C LEU A 176 -22.21 -9.37 6.96
N LYS A 177 -22.18 -8.73 5.79
CA LYS A 177 -22.65 -9.32 4.53
C LYS A 177 -21.53 -9.75 3.57
N VAL A 178 -20.35 -9.14 3.67
CA VAL A 178 -19.25 -9.39 2.74
C VAL A 178 -18.03 -9.86 3.51
N LYS A 179 -17.56 -11.07 3.21
CA LYS A 179 -16.34 -11.62 3.77
C LYS A 179 -15.14 -10.81 3.26
N ARG A 180 -14.17 -10.52 4.13
CA ARG A 180 -12.97 -9.74 3.80
C ARG A 180 -11.75 -10.57 4.14
N THR A 181 -11.09 -11.08 3.11
CA THR A 181 -10.04 -12.08 3.29
C THR A 181 -8.71 -11.54 2.76
N VAL A 182 -7.64 -11.69 3.55
CA VAL A 182 -6.26 -11.50 3.10
C VAL A 182 -5.57 -12.86 3.16
N ILE A 183 -5.04 -13.29 2.03
CA ILE A 183 -4.24 -14.49 1.88
C ILE A 183 -2.80 -14.05 1.67
N PRO A 184 -1.93 -14.14 2.68
CA PRO A 184 -0.52 -13.83 2.50
C PRO A 184 0.15 -14.93 1.65
N ARG A 185 1.01 -14.51 0.73
CA ARG A 185 1.81 -15.38 -0.13
C ARG A 185 3.28 -15.22 0.22
N PHE A 186 3.76 -16.04 1.15
CA PHE A 186 5.17 -16.05 1.53
C PHE A 186 6.04 -16.59 0.41
N THR A 187 7.08 -15.83 0.04
CA THR A 187 8.00 -16.19 -1.03
C THR A 187 9.34 -16.60 -0.46
N SER A 188 10.10 -17.39 -1.23
CA SER A 188 11.49 -17.74 -0.93
C SER A 188 12.48 -16.64 -1.36
N LEU A 189 12.00 -15.49 -1.83
CA LEU A 189 12.89 -14.41 -2.27
C LEU A 189 13.74 -13.93 -1.08
N GLY A 190 15.06 -13.88 -1.26
CA GLY A 190 15.98 -13.51 -0.19
C GLY A 190 16.55 -14.70 0.59
N ILE A 191 16.04 -15.92 0.39
CA ILE A 191 16.48 -17.08 1.19
C ILE A 191 17.89 -17.57 0.86
N ALA A 192 18.41 -17.26 -0.33
CA ALA A 192 19.68 -17.80 -0.84
C ALA A 192 20.78 -16.74 -0.94
N ASP A 193 20.48 -15.47 -0.63
CA ASP A 193 21.43 -14.37 -0.75
C ASP A 193 21.23 -13.39 0.42
N LEU A 194 22.11 -13.50 1.41
CA LEU A 194 22.11 -12.63 2.60
C LEU A 194 22.43 -11.17 2.27
N GLN A 195 23.09 -10.88 1.15
CA GLN A 195 23.36 -9.50 0.74
C GLN A 195 22.07 -8.75 0.41
N ILE A 196 20.98 -9.47 0.11
CA ILE A 196 19.64 -8.90 -0.10
C ILE A 196 19.16 -8.11 1.11
N ALA A 197 19.62 -8.43 2.33
CA ALA A 197 19.31 -7.65 3.52
C ALA A 197 19.81 -6.20 3.46
N SER A 198 20.89 -5.96 2.71
CA SER A 198 21.49 -4.63 2.49
C SER A 198 21.10 -3.98 1.17
N ALA A 199 20.36 -4.71 0.30
CA ALA A 199 19.99 -4.23 -1.01
C ALA A 199 19.08 -3.00 -0.94
N SER A 200 19.33 -2.04 -1.84
CA SER A 200 18.46 -0.89 -2.03
C SER A 200 17.06 -1.32 -2.44
N ILE A 201 16.08 -0.43 -2.24
CA ILE A 201 14.69 -0.70 -2.64
C ILE A 201 14.55 -0.99 -4.14
N ASN A 202 15.37 -0.36 -4.97
CA ASN A 202 15.35 -0.58 -6.43
C ASN A 202 15.95 -1.92 -6.84
N GLN A 203 16.99 -2.39 -6.14
CA GLN A 203 17.54 -3.73 -6.33
C GLN A 203 16.52 -4.79 -5.91
N ASN A 204 15.92 -4.64 -4.73
CA ASN A 204 14.86 -5.53 -4.25
C ASN A 204 13.69 -5.61 -5.23
N TYR A 205 13.20 -4.48 -5.78
CA TYR A 205 12.15 -4.50 -6.80
C TYR A 205 12.58 -5.17 -8.11
N LYS A 206 13.86 -5.05 -8.51
CA LYS A 206 14.36 -5.74 -9.70
C LYS A 206 14.37 -7.26 -9.46
N MET A 207 14.84 -7.69 -8.29
CA MET A 207 14.85 -9.09 -7.88
C MET A 207 13.44 -9.68 -7.84
N ILE A 208 12.49 -8.99 -7.18
CA ILE A 208 11.07 -9.40 -7.15
C ILE A 208 10.51 -9.61 -8.56
N SER A 209 10.76 -8.65 -9.46
CA SER A 209 10.23 -8.70 -10.83
C SER A 209 10.83 -9.84 -11.66
N ASN A 210 12.00 -10.32 -11.25
CA ASN A 210 12.77 -11.33 -11.95
C ASN A 210 12.69 -12.74 -11.33
N ASP A 211 11.99 -12.89 -10.21
CA ASP A 211 11.82 -14.18 -9.55
C ASP A 211 10.74 -15.01 -10.26
N ASP A 212 11.17 -16.04 -10.99
CA ASP A 212 10.28 -16.90 -11.78
C ASP A 212 9.33 -17.73 -10.92
N ASN A 213 9.77 -18.23 -9.77
CA ASN A 213 8.92 -19.02 -8.86
C ASN A 213 7.79 -18.15 -8.30
N ARG A 214 8.12 -16.91 -7.92
CA ARG A 214 7.17 -15.92 -7.45
C ARG A 214 6.19 -15.51 -8.55
N ASN A 215 6.69 -15.25 -9.75
CA ASN A 215 5.84 -14.90 -10.89
C ASN A 215 4.89 -16.05 -11.24
N GLN A 216 5.38 -17.29 -11.25
CA GLN A 216 4.56 -18.47 -11.49
C GLN A 216 3.46 -18.60 -10.42
N SER A 217 3.80 -18.40 -9.15
CA SER A 217 2.82 -18.38 -8.06
C SER A 217 1.73 -17.33 -8.28
N ILE A 218 2.08 -16.13 -8.78
CA ILE A 218 1.11 -15.08 -9.13
C ILE A 218 0.18 -15.55 -10.25
N ILE A 219 0.73 -16.18 -11.28
CA ILE A 219 -0.05 -16.71 -12.40
C ILE A 219 -1.04 -17.78 -11.92
N ASP A 220 -0.64 -18.65 -11.00
CA ASP A 220 -1.49 -19.73 -10.49
C ASP A 220 -2.63 -19.18 -9.61
N ASP A 221 -2.36 -18.15 -8.80
CA ASP A 221 -3.39 -17.43 -8.06
C ASP A 221 -4.39 -16.71 -8.99
N ILE A 222 -3.89 -16.08 -10.07
CA ILE A 222 -4.75 -15.46 -11.08
C ILE A 222 -5.67 -16.51 -11.71
N LYS A 223 -5.13 -17.65 -12.12
CA LYS A 223 -5.91 -18.74 -12.74
C LYS A 223 -6.96 -19.31 -11.78
N THR A 224 -6.60 -19.48 -10.51
CA THR A 224 -7.51 -19.95 -9.46
C THR A 224 -8.64 -18.96 -9.23
N ALA A 225 -8.33 -17.66 -9.09
CA ALA A 225 -9.37 -16.65 -8.95
C ALA A 225 -10.26 -16.54 -10.21
N LEU A 226 -9.71 -16.73 -11.41
CA LEU A 226 -10.51 -16.75 -12.65
C LEU A 226 -11.46 -17.95 -12.72
N SER A 227 -11.05 -19.13 -12.24
CA SER A 227 -11.92 -20.32 -12.20
C SER A 227 -13.08 -20.14 -11.21
N GLU A 228 -12.86 -19.37 -10.15
CA GLU A 228 -13.89 -18.88 -9.21
C GLU A 228 -14.76 -17.73 -9.79
N LYS A 229 -14.63 -17.40 -11.08
CA LYS A 229 -15.37 -16.35 -11.79
C LYS A 229 -15.15 -14.93 -11.24
N ARG A 230 -13.97 -14.65 -10.70
CA ARG A 230 -13.64 -13.38 -10.04
C ARG A 230 -13.13 -12.30 -11.00
N HIS A 231 -13.29 -11.04 -10.60
CA HIS A 231 -12.71 -9.89 -11.28
C HIS A 231 -11.45 -9.41 -10.55
N ILE A 232 -10.30 -9.51 -11.23
CA ILE A 232 -8.99 -9.44 -10.59
C ILE A 232 -8.25 -8.16 -10.98
N LEU A 233 -7.74 -7.44 -9.99
CA LEU A 233 -6.77 -6.38 -10.16
C LEU A 233 -5.41 -6.84 -9.63
N VAL A 234 -4.41 -6.86 -10.51
CA VAL A 234 -3.03 -7.18 -10.16
C VAL A 234 -2.21 -5.89 -10.15
N LEU A 235 -1.63 -5.56 -9.00
CA LEU A 235 -0.85 -4.34 -8.81
C LEU A 235 0.65 -4.62 -8.73
N THR A 236 1.38 -4.06 -9.69
CA THR A 236 2.84 -4.00 -9.71
C THR A 236 3.31 -2.54 -9.73
N ASN A 237 4.60 -2.28 -9.61
CA ASN A 237 5.17 -0.92 -9.65
C ASN A 237 6.08 -0.69 -10.89
N ARG A 238 6.31 -1.72 -11.71
CA ARG A 238 7.15 -1.67 -12.91
C ARG A 238 6.40 -2.14 -14.14
N VAL A 239 6.57 -1.40 -15.24
CA VAL A 239 5.97 -1.72 -16.54
C VAL A 239 6.57 -3.01 -17.11
N GLU A 240 7.87 -3.24 -16.95
CA GLU A 240 8.54 -4.48 -17.36
C GLU A 240 7.92 -5.72 -16.69
N HIS A 241 7.72 -5.66 -15.37
CA HIS A 241 7.09 -6.73 -14.61
C HIS A 241 5.64 -6.95 -15.03
N LEU A 242 4.90 -5.85 -15.30
CA LEU A 242 3.54 -5.91 -15.83
C LEU A 242 3.47 -6.69 -17.14
N HIS A 243 4.38 -6.40 -18.08
CA HIS A 243 4.45 -7.13 -19.35
C HIS A 243 4.89 -8.59 -19.16
N ARG A 244 5.85 -8.87 -18.28
CA ARG A 244 6.27 -10.24 -17.98
C ARG A 244 5.08 -11.08 -17.48
N LEU A 245 4.32 -10.57 -16.51
CA LEU A 245 3.12 -11.26 -16.02
C LEU A 245 2.08 -11.44 -17.13
N ALA A 246 1.86 -10.42 -17.96
CA ALA A 246 0.92 -10.49 -19.08
C ALA A 246 1.30 -11.58 -20.10
N THR A 247 2.59 -11.66 -20.47
CA THR A 247 3.10 -12.63 -21.45
C THR A 247 3.04 -14.07 -20.90
N THR A 248 3.34 -14.26 -19.61
CA THR A 248 3.28 -15.58 -18.97
C THR A 248 1.84 -16.04 -18.72
N LEU A 249 0.90 -15.10 -18.54
CA LEU A 249 -0.50 -15.39 -18.25
C LEU A 249 -1.24 -15.91 -19.49
N LYS A 250 -1.23 -17.25 -19.65
CA LYS A 250 -2.01 -17.94 -20.68
C LYS A 250 -3.40 -18.30 -20.15
N VAL A 251 -4.39 -17.46 -20.45
CA VAL A 251 -5.80 -17.63 -20.04
C VAL A 251 -6.75 -17.28 -21.19
N LYS A 252 -7.99 -17.81 -21.14
CA LYS A 252 -9.02 -17.53 -22.14
C LYS A 252 -9.76 -16.21 -21.88
N GLN A 253 -9.75 -15.76 -20.63
CA GLN A 253 -10.45 -14.56 -20.18
C GLN A 253 -9.72 -13.28 -20.63
N PRO A 254 -10.42 -12.15 -20.75
CA PRO A 254 -9.80 -10.88 -21.08
C PRO A 254 -8.73 -10.45 -20.06
N VAL A 255 -7.58 -10.03 -20.58
CA VAL A 255 -6.47 -9.45 -19.80
C VAL A 255 -6.21 -8.02 -20.29
N PHE A 256 -6.36 -7.05 -19.38
CA PHE A 256 -6.21 -5.64 -19.68
C PHE A 256 -4.96 -5.06 -19.02
N LEU A 257 -4.21 -4.23 -19.74
CA LEU A 257 -2.99 -3.59 -19.24
C LEU A 257 -3.22 -2.08 -19.07
N LEU A 258 -2.91 -1.54 -17.89
CA LEU A 258 -3.07 -0.11 -17.59
C LEU A 258 -1.83 0.48 -16.88
N TYR A 259 -1.10 1.36 -17.57
CA TYR A 259 0.08 2.02 -16.99
C TYR A 259 0.34 3.43 -17.57
N GLY A 260 1.08 4.24 -16.80
CA GLY A 260 1.32 5.67 -17.08
C GLY A 260 2.25 5.99 -18.26
N GLY A 261 2.71 4.98 -19.00
CA GLY A 261 3.46 5.14 -20.25
C GLY A 261 2.62 4.97 -21.51
N GLN A 262 1.35 4.53 -21.39
CA GLN A 262 0.44 4.37 -22.51
C GLN A 262 -0.20 5.71 -22.89
N ALA A 263 -0.57 5.84 -24.17
CA ALA A 263 -1.31 6.99 -24.63
C ALA A 263 -2.66 7.09 -23.89
N GLU A 264 -3.03 8.30 -23.45
CA GLU A 264 -4.27 8.55 -22.69
C GLU A 264 -5.52 8.01 -23.42
N LYS A 265 -5.57 8.16 -24.75
CA LYS A 265 -6.66 7.63 -25.60
C LYS A 265 -6.76 6.10 -25.52
N GLN A 266 -5.63 5.41 -25.43
CA GLN A 266 -5.58 3.95 -25.31
C GLN A 266 -6.10 3.52 -23.93
N ASN A 267 -5.64 4.15 -22.85
CA ASN A 267 -6.11 3.86 -21.50
C ASN A 267 -7.62 4.09 -21.36
N ARG A 268 -8.16 5.18 -21.93
CA ARG A 268 -9.60 5.43 -21.97
C ARG A 268 -10.36 4.32 -22.70
N LYS A 269 -9.86 3.86 -23.85
CA LYS A 269 -10.47 2.75 -24.60
C LYS A 269 -10.49 1.45 -23.80
N ILE A 270 -9.38 1.13 -23.14
CA ILE A 270 -9.26 -0.07 -22.28
C ILE A 270 -10.24 0.01 -21.10
N MET A 271 -10.35 1.18 -20.45
CA MET A 271 -11.31 1.39 -19.37
C MET A 271 -12.77 1.20 -19.83
N THR A 272 -13.12 1.68 -21.01
CA THR A 272 -14.45 1.43 -21.59
C THR A 272 -14.69 -0.05 -21.84
N GLN A 273 -13.69 -0.77 -22.37
CA GLN A 273 -13.77 -2.21 -22.59
C GLN A 273 -13.95 -2.99 -21.28
N ILE A 274 -13.19 -2.64 -20.23
CA ILE A 274 -13.33 -3.26 -18.91
C ILE A 274 -14.76 -3.08 -18.38
N ASN A 275 -15.30 -1.87 -18.42
CA ASN A 275 -16.65 -1.58 -17.90
C ASN A 275 -17.78 -2.24 -18.71
N GLN A 276 -17.51 -2.65 -19.96
CA GLN A 276 -18.45 -3.39 -20.82
C GLN A 276 -18.26 -4.91 -20.74
N THR A 277 -17.19 -5.39 -20.10
CA THR A 277 -16.88 -6.81 -20.06
C THR A 277 -17.83 -7.54 -19.11
N MET A 278 -18.57 -8.51 -19.66
CA MET A 278 -19.40 -9.43 -18.90
C MET A 278 -18.57 -10.68 -18.54
N GLY A 279 -18.49 -11.02 -17.26
CA GLY A 279 -17.74 -12.18 -16.77
C GLY A 279 -16.32 -11.86 -16.26
N PRO A 280 -15.58 -12.89 -15.80
CA PRO A 280 -14.28 -12.72 -15.14
C PRO A 280 -13.23 -12.13 -16.08
N TYR A 281 -12.38 -11.26 -15.52
CA TYR A 281 -11.29 -10.61 -16.24
C TYR A 281 -10.12 -10.30 -15.32
N VAL A 282 -8.98 -9.99 -15.93
CA VAL A 282 -7.77 -9.56 -15.24
C VAL A 282 -7.39 -8.15 -15.68
N VAL A 283 -7.12 -7.27 -14.72
CA VAL A 283 -6.52 -5.96 -14.95
C VAL A 283 -5.14 -5.96 -14.32
N LEU A 284 -4.10 -5.89 -15.15
CA LEU A 284 -2.72 -5.68 -14.73
C LEU A 284 -2.43 -4.18 -14.77
N ALA A 285 -2.14 -3.59 -13.60
CA ALA A 285 -1.92 -2.15 -13.51
C ALA A 285 -0.68 -1.80 -12.69
N THR A 286 -0.06 -0.67 -13.06
CA THR A 286 0.95 -0.05 -12.20
C THR A 286 0.28 0.70 -11.04
N GLY A 287 0.85 0.59 -9.84
CA GLY A 287 0.30 1.19 -8.63
C GLY A 287 0.15 2.71 -8.68
N LYS A 288 0.99 3.41 -9.47
CA LYS A 288 0.81 4.85 -9.74
C LYS A 288 -0.52 5.11 -10.46
N TYR A 289 -0.78 4.37 -11.54
CA TYR A 289 -2.01 4.52 -12.31
C TYR A 289 -3.25 4.06 -11.54
N ALA A 290 -3.14 2.90 -10.86
CA ALA A 290 -4.24 2.34 -10.08
C ALA A 290 -4.53 3.11 -8.77
N GLY A 291 -3.56 3.84 -8.23
CA GLY A 291 -3.73 4.65 -7.02
C GLY A 291 -4.63 5.85 -7.21
N GLU A 292 -4.54 6.54 -8.36
CA GLU A 292 -5.03 7.91 -8.49
C GLU A 292 -6.37 8.01 -9.26
N GLY A 293 -6.69 7.13 -10.23
CA GLY A 293 -7.86 7.35 -11.12
C GLY A 293 -8.71 6.15 -11.56
N LEU A 294 -8.45 4.93 -11.07
CA LEU A 294 -9.07 3.70 -11.62
C LEU A 294 -10.56 3.51 -11.25
N ASP A 295 -11.49 3.90 -12.13
CA ASP A 295 -12.93 3.73 -11.94
C ASP A 295 -13.46 2.39 -12.47
N ILE A 296 -13.24 1.31 -11.71
CA ILE A 296 -13.75 -0.04 -12.03
C ILE A 296 -14.55 -0.57 -10.84
N GLY A 297 -15.85 -0.81 -11.03
CA GLY A 297 -16.78 -1.16 -9.94
C GLY A 297 -16.75 -2.62 -9.49
N MET A 298 -16.43 -3.55 -10.39
CA MET A 298 -16.64 -4.99 -10.17
C MET A 298 -15.44 -5.74 -9.57
N ILE A 299 -14.28 -5.10 -9.39
CA ILE A 299 -13.09 -5.76 -8.82
C ILE A 299 -13.41 -6.31 -7.42
N ASP A 300 -13.28 -7.62 -7.25
CA ASP A 300 -13.48 -8.32 -5.99
C ASP A 300 -12.20 -9.00 -5.47
N THR A 301 -11.16 -9.07 -6.31
CA THR A 301 -9.87 -9.69 -5.98
C THR A 301 -8.73 -8.72 -6.28
N LEU A 302 -7.87 -8.51 -5.30
CA LEU A 302 -6.64 -7.72 -5.42
C LEU A 302 -5.42 -8.61 -5.23
N ILE A 303 -4.51 -8.61 -6.18
CA ILE A 303 -3.20 -9.26 -6.05
C ILE A 303 -2.14 -8.18 -5.93
N LEU A 304 -1.53 -8.08 -4.75
CA LEU A 304 -0.41 -7.18 -4.48
C LEU A 304 0.89 -7.86 -4.89
N ALA A 305 1.21 -7.79 -6.17
CA ALA A 305 2.44 -8.37 -6.74
C ALA A 305 3.71 -7.59 -6.36
N MET A 306 3.59 -6.39 -5.78
CA MET A 306 4.72 -5.59 -5.31
C MET A 306 4.45 -4.98 -3.93
N PRO A 307 5.45 -4.95 -3.03
CA PRO A 307 5.25 -4.46 -1.68
C PRO A 307 5.15 -2.93 -1.63
N HIS A 308 4.27 -2.42 -0.76
CA HIS A 308 4.20 -1.02 -0.33
C HIS A 308 4.03 -0.90 1.19
N SER A 309 4.30 0.28 1.74
CA SER A 309 4.34 0.51 3.19
C SER A 309 3.46 1.65 3.68
N TRP A 310 2.91 2.46 2.78
CA TRP A 310 2.13 3.63 3.13
C TRP A 310 0.64 3.27 3.29
N LYS A 311 0.07 3.65 4.43
CA LYS A 311 -1.31 3.36 4.83
C LYS A 311 -2.32 3.89 3.80
N GLY A 312 -2.18 5.13 3.35
CA GLY A 312 -3.13 5.75 2.42
C GLY A 312 -3.24 4.97 1.11
N ARG A 313 -2.14 4.44 0.57
CA ARG A 313 -2.16 3.59 -0.63
C ARG A 313 -2.85 2.26 -0.38
N SER A 314 -2.65 1.64 0.78
CA SER A 314 -3.43 0.45 1.16
C SER A 314 -4.91 0.76 1.22
N GLU A 315 -5.31 1.84 1.90
CA GLU A 315 -6.72 2.25 2.00
C GLU A 315 -7.33 2.59 0.64
N GLN A 316 -6.56 3.21 -0.27
CA GLN A 316 -6.98 3.45 -1.66
C GLN A 316 -7.19 2.16 -2.44
N TYR A 317 -6.19 1.28 -2.49
CA TYR A 317 -6.27 0.03 -3.25
C TYR A 317 -7.40 -0.85 -2.73
N LEU A 318 -7.49 -1.04 -1.42
CA LEU A 318 -8.53 -1.85 -0.78
C LEU A 318 -9.91 -1.17 -0.88
N GLY A 319 -9.96 0.17 -0.80
CA GLY A 319 -11.18 0.94 -0.94
C GLY A 319 -11.81 0.85 -2.34
N ARG A 320 -11.03 0.56 -3.39
CA ARG A 320 -11.57 0.33 -4.74
C ARG A 320 -12.40 -0.96 -4.82
N MET A 321 -12.02 -2.01 -4.08
CA MET A 321 -12.81 -3.24 -4.00
C MET A 321 -14.11 -3.08 -3.22
N GLN A 322 -14.22 -2.04 -2.38
CA GLN A 322 -15.41 -1.74 -1.58
C GLN A 322 -16.57 -1.11 -2.37
N ARG A 323 -16.42 -0.97 -3.69
CA ARG A 323 -17.50 -0.52 -4.57
C ARG A 323 -18.43 -1.68 -4.92
N ASN A 324 -19.72 -1.39 -5.08
CA ASN A 324 -20.75 -2.37 -5.42
C ASN A 324 -20.74 -3.62 -4.51
N LEU A 325 -20.46 -3.44 -3.21
CA LEU A 325 -20.35 -4.55 -2.24
C LEU A 325 -21.61 -5.42 -2.16
N VAL A 326 -22.78 -4.87 -2.48
CA VAL A 326 -24.05 -5.61 -2.50
C VAL A 326 -24.03 -6.76 -3.51
N GLN A 327 -23.21 -6.67 -4.55
CA GLN A 327 -23.07 -7.69 -5.60
C GLN A 327 -21.94 -8.69 -5.30
N LYS A 328 -21.29 -8.61 -4.14
CA LYS A 328 -20.10 -9.40 -3.79
C LYS A 328 -20.34 -10.16 -2.48
N SER A 329 -20.04 -11.45 -2.48
CA SER A 329 -20.03 -12.27 -1.26
C SER A 329 -18.71 -12.17 -0.49
N GLU A 330 -17.60 -11.95 -1.20
CA GLU A 330 -16.26 -11.84 -0.64
C GLU A 330 -15.43 -10.83 -1.41
N ILE A 331 -14.60 -10.05 -0.69
CA ILE A 331 -13.44 -9.37 -1.28
C ILE A 331 -12.16 -10.03 -0.78
N ARG A 332 -11.25 -10.32 -1.71
CA ARG A 332 -10.06 -11.13 -1.45
C ARG A 332 -8.79 -10.37 -1.83
N VAL A 333 -7.78 -10.43 -0.97
CA VAL A 333 -6.45 -9.89 -1.24
C VAL A 333 -5.45 -11.04 -1.21
N TYR A 334 -4.68 -11.20 -2.28
CA TYR A 334 -3.43 -11.97 -2.24
C TYR A 334 -2.28 -11.00 -2.00
N ASP A 335 -1.61 -11.09 -0.86
CA ASP A 335 -0.49 -10.20 -0.48
C ASP A 335 0.84 -10.97 -0.59
N TYR A 336 1.64 -10.71 -1.61
CA TYR A 336 2.95 -11.35 -1.73
C TYR A 336 3.97 -10.75 -0.76
N VAL A 337 4.50 -11.60 0.11
CA VAL A 337 5.35 -11.21 1.24
C VAL A 337 6.73 -11.88 1.14
N ASP A 338 7.73 -11.05 0.86
CA ASP A 338 9.12 -11.47 0.77
C ASP A 338 9.79 -11.33 2.17
N ILE A 339 9.57 -12.35 3.01
CA ILE A 339 9.88 -12.32 4.45
C ILE A 339 11.38 -12.28 4.78
N PHE A 340 12.20 -12.88 3.93
CA PHE A 340 13.66 -12.95 4.14
C PHE A 340 14.34 -11.61 3.86
N VAL A 341 13.62 -10.64 3.29
CA VAL A 341 14.11 -9.28 3.08
C VAL A 341 13.58 -8.39 4.22
N PRO A 342 14.39 -7.99 5.21
CA PRO A 342 13.92 -7.31 6.42
C PRO A 342 13.15 -6.02 6.16
N MET A 343 13.54 -5.28 5.12
CA MET A 343 12.80 -4.10 4.68
C MET A 343 11.38 -4.48 4.24
N LEU A 344 11.20 -5.51 3.40
CA LEU A 344 9.90 -5.90 2.85
C LEU A 344 8.99 -6.52 3.93
N ALA A 345 9.56 -7.32 4.84
CA ALA A 345 8.87 -7.79 6.02
C ALA A 345 8.32 -6.65 6.89
N ARG A 346 9.11 -5.57 7.09
CA ARG A 346 8.64 -4.35 7.78
C ARG A 346 7.48 -3.67 7.04
N MET A 347 7.49 -3.67 5.70
CA MET A 347 6.41 -3.10 4.88
C MET A 347 5.11 -3.90 5.05
N TYR A 348 5.20 -5.24 5.09
CA TYR A 348 4.05 -6.10 5.36
C TYR A 348 3.39 -5.81 6.72
N ARG A 349 4.16 -5.60 7.80
CA ARG A 349 3.57 -5.23 9.12
C ARG A 349 2.69 -4.00 9.04
N LYS A 350 3.15 -2.98 8.31
CA LYS A 350 2.40 -1.74 8.14
C LYS A 350 1.09 -1.99 7.39
N ARG A 351 1.09 -2.93 6.43
CA ARG A 351 -0.13 -3.37 5.74
C ARG A 351 -1.05 -4.16 6.66
N GLN A 352 -0.55 -5.06 7.50
CA GLN A 352 -1.38 -5.82 8.46
C GLN A 352 -2.23 -4.92 9.36
N LYS A 353 -1.63 -3.86 9.93
CA LYS A 353 -2.37 -2.86 10.70
C LYS A 353 -3.50 -2.19 9.90
N THR A 354 -3.31 -2.07 8.59
CA THR A 354 -4.34 -1.51 7.70
C THR A 354 -5.43 -2.53 7.39
N TYR A 355 -5.07 -3.80 7.21
CA TYR A 355 -6.03 -4.89 7.03
C TYR A 355 -6.96 -4.99 8.25
N GLU A 356 -6.38 -5.00 9.46
CA GLU A 356 -7.12 -5.00 10.72
C GLU A 356 -8.04 -3.77 10.84
N TYR A 357 -7.51 -2.56 10.59
CA TYR A 357 -8.28 -1.32 10.59
C TYR A 357 -9.47 -1.33 9.60
N LEU A 358 -9.37 -2.09 8.51
CA LEU A 358 -10.42 -2.24 7.49
C LEU A 358 -11.22 -3.54 7.64
N HIS A 359 -11.10 -4.22 8.79
CA HIS A 359 -11.80 -5.46 9.12
C HIS A 359 -11.57 -6.61 8.13
N TYR A 360 -10.38 -6.72 7.56
CA TYR A 360 -9.94 -7.91 6.83
C TYR A 360 -9.42 -8.97 7.81
N GLN A 361 -9.82 -10.21 7.58
CA GLN A 361 -9.27 -11.37 8.26
C GLN A 361 -8.10 -11.92 7.44
N ILE A 362 -6.94 -12.01 8.06
CA ILE A 362 -5.80 -12.72 7.48
C ILE A 362 -6.06 -14.21 7.70
N VAL A 363 -6.09 -14.98 6.63
CA VAL A 363 -6.32 -16.43 6.67
C VAL A 363 -5.10 -17.16 6.15
N ASP A 364 -4.86 -18.35 6.69
CA ASP A 364 -3.84 -19.26 6.19
C ASP A 364 -4.31 -19.85 4.86
N ASP A 365 -3.40 -19.97 3.88
CA ASP A 365 -3.73 -20.70 2.67
C ASP A 365 -3.42 -22.19 2.80
N ASN A 366 -4.48 -22.97 2.99
CA ASN A 366 -4.42 -24.43 3.01
C ASN A 366 -3.98 -25.05 1.67
N GLN A 367 -4.05 -24.31 0.56
CA GLN A 367 -3.62 -24.78 -0.76
C GLN A 367 -2.14 -24.48 -1.04
N SER A 368 -1.53 -23.58 -0.28
CA SER A 368 -0.11 -23.29 -0.40
C SER A 368 0.69 -24.31 0.41
N GLN A 369 1.83 -24.74 -0.12
CA GLN A 369 2.83 -25.49 0.64
C GLN A 369 3.50 -24.64 1.76
N GLN A 370 2.83 -23.60 2.28
CA GLN A 370 3.29 -22.74 3.38
C GLN A 370 2.92 -23.31 4.75
N ALA A 371 2.36 -24.52 4.81
CA ALA A 371 2.19 -25.27 6.04
C ALA A 371 3.50 -25.31 6.83
N GLY A 372 3.45 -24.89 8.10
CA GLY A 372 4.63 -24.81 8.97
C GLY A 372 5.33 -23.44 9.00
N ILE A 373 4.87 -22.43 8.25
CA ILE A 373 5.33 -21.04 8.44
C ILE A 373 4.35 -20.31 9.38
N ASN A 374 4.78 -19.99 10.60
CA ASN A 374 3.98 -19.23 11.56
C ASN A 374 4.49 -17.80 11.72
N PHE A 375 3.58 -16.88 12.00
CA PHE A 375 3.90 -15.47 12.25
C PHE A 375 3.51 -15.07 13.66
N PHE A 376 4.43 -14.41 14.33
CA PHE A 376 4.20 -13.83 15.63
C PHE A 376 4.27 -12.32 15.50
N ASN A 377 3.19 -11.62 15.82
CA ASN A 377 3.20 -10.16 15.91
C ASN A 377 3.42 -9.76 17.37
N GLY A 378 4.67 -9.85 17.84
CA GLY A 378 5.01 -9.79 19.25
C GLY A 378 4.70 -11.08 20.00
N HIS A 379 5.01 -11.09 21.31
CA HIS A 379 4.80 -12.21 22.21
C HIS A 379 5.44 -13.55 21.77
N TYR A 380 6.44 -13.50 20.88
CA TYR A 380 7.13 -14.68 20.34
C TYR A 380 8.12 -15.30 21.31
N GLN A 381 8.67 -14.54 22.26
CA GLN A 381 9.72 -15.04 23.15
C GLN A 381 9.27 -16.29 23.92
N LYS A 382 8.02 -16.31 24.40
CA LYS A 382 7.46 -17.47 25.11
C LYS A 382 7.35 -18.69 24.19
N ALA A 383 6.97 -18.49 22.93
CA ALA A 383 6.87 -19.56 21.95
C ALA A 383 8.25 -20.12 21.58
N ILE A 384 9.26 -19.25 21.40
CA ILE A 384 10.66 -19.66 21.19
C ILE A 384 11.14 -20.50 22.38
N LEU A 385 10.95 -20.02 23.61
CA LEU A 385 11.38 -20.74 24.81
C LEU A 385 10.69 -22.10 24.93
N LYS A 386 9.40 -22.21 24.57
CA LYS A 386 8.69 -23.48 24.52
C LYS A 386 9.30 -24.44 23.50
N SER A 387 9.69 -23.94 22.32
CA SER A 387 10.38 -24.76 21.31
C SER A 387 11.77 -25.23 21.75
N VAL A 388 12.46 -24.46 22.60
CA VAL A 388 13.80 -24.81 23.11
C VAL A 388 13.75 -25.87 24.22
N GLN A 389 12.63 -26.01 24.95
CA GLN A 389 12.53 -26.95 26.09
C GLN A 389 12.82 -28.41 25.73
N SER A 390 12.50 -28.83 24.51
CA SER A 390 12.71 -30.19 24.02
C SER A 390 13.83 -30.30 22.97
N ALA A 391 14.62 -29.24 22.82
CA ALA A 391 15.66 -29.17 21.80
C ALA A 391 16.98 -29.79 22.27
N HIS A 392 17.78 -30.26 21.30
CA HIS A 392 19.12 -30.78 21.55
C HIS A 392 20.20 -29.79 21.09
N GLN A 393 19.91 -29.06 20.00
CA GLN A 393 20.81 -28.06 19.44
C GLN A 393 20.07 -26.77 19.12
N VAL A 394 20.60 -25.66 19.60
CA VAL A 394 20.12 -24.32 19.26
C VAL A 394 21.26 -23.46 18.75
N MET A 395 21.07 -22.85 17.59
CA MET A 395 21.98 -21.85 17.05
C MET A 395 21.31 -20.48 17.11
N VAL A 396 21.97 -19.51 17.74
CA VAL A 396 21.49 -18.12 17.83
C VAL A 396 22.41 -17.25 16.98
N CYS A 397 21.87 -16.58 15.97
CA CYS A 397 22.60 -15.59 15.18
C CYS A 397 22.10 -14.19 15.53
N SER A 398 22.97 -13.31 16.02
CA SER A 398 22.62 -11.90 16.21
C SER A 398 23.83 -10.99 16.41
N ASN A 399 23.82 -9.83 15.75
CA ASN A 399 24.81 -8.75 15.94
C ASN A 399 24.79 -8.12 17.35
N LYS A 400 23.75 -8.38 18.15
CA LYS A 400 23.66 -7.85 19.50
C LYS A 400 22.99 -8.86 20.42
N ILE A 401 23.77 -9.37 21.35
CA ILE A 401 23.29 -10.25 22.41
C ILE A 401 22.44 -9.43 23.37
N SER A 402 21.12 -9.66 23.31
CA SER A 402 20.13 -9.00 24.16
C SER A 402 20.00 -9.67 25.53
N GLY A 403 19.27 -9.03 26.44
CA GLY A 403 18.89 -9.66 27.71
C GLY A 403 18.04 -10.92 27.53
N PHE A 404 17.22 -11.01 26.47
CA PHE A 404 16.48 -12.23 26.18
C PHE A 404 17.40 -13.39 25.77
N ILE A 405 18.38 -13.13 24.90
CA ILE A 405 19.35 -14.15 24.53
C ILE A 405 20.13 -14.58 25.77
N LEU A 406 20.74 -13.62 26.48
CA LEU A 406 21.61 -13.90 27.60
C LEU A 406 20.87 -14.51 28.79
N ASN A 407 19.75 -13.94 29.23
CA ASN A 407 19.11 -14.29 30.50
C ASN A 407 17.90 -15.19 30.34
N ASN A 408 17.49 -15.57 29.13
CA ASN A 408 16.34 -16.47 28.96
C ASN A 408 16.67 -17.66 28.08
N LEU A 409 17.32 -17.45 26.93
CA LEU A 409 17.72 -18.54 26.04
C LEU A 409 18.91 -19.32 26.60
N LEU A 410 20.00 -18.62 26.95
CA LEU A 410 21.22 -19.28 27.41
C LEU A 410 21.09 -19.90 28.81
N GLU A 411 20.09 -19.50 29.61
CA GLU A 411 19.77 -20.18 30.87
C GLU A 411 19.19 -21.59 30.67
N LYS A 412 18.77 -21.96 29.45
CA LYS A 412 18.23 -23.29 29.17
C LYS A 412 19.30 -24.35 28.92
N VAL A 413 20.56 -23.96 28.79
CA VAL A 413 21.68 -24.91 28.60
C VAL A 413 21.70 -25.91 29.75
N ASN A 414 21.82 -27.17 29.40
CA ASN A 414 21.98 -28.30 30.31
C ASN A 414 22.65 -29.44 29.53
N ASP A 415 22.89 -30.58 30.18
CA ASP A 415 23.60 -31.72 29.58
C ASP A 415 22.97 -32.24 28.27
N ARG A 416 21.69 -31.95 28.00
CA ARG A 416 20.97 -32.38 26.80
C ARG A 416 20.89 -31.31 25.71
N LEU A 417 21.11 -30.03 26.04
CA LEU A 417 20.92 -28.91 25.11
C LEU A 417 22.23 -28.15 24.89
N GLN A 418 22.76 -28.21 23.68
CA GLN A 418 23.89 -27.40 23.24
C GLN A 418 23.43 -26.13 22.56
N ILE A 419 24.03 -24.99 22.95
CA ILE A 419 23.77 -23.71 22.30
C ILE A 419 25.05 -23.15 21.67
N ARG A 420 24.95 -22.74 20.40
CA ARG A 420 26.00 -22.03 19.67
C ARG A 420 25.54 -20.61 19.32
N VAL A 421 26.38 -19.62 19.59
CA VAL A 421 26.08 -18.20 19.32
C VAL A 421 26.97 -17.68 18.19
N LEU A 422 26.35 -17.17 17.13
CA LEU A 422 27.00 -16.41 16.07
C LEU A 422 26.75 -14.92 16.34
N THR A 423 27.81 -14.13 16.46
CA THR A 423 27.72 -12.68 16.72
C THR A 423 28.90 -11.93 16.14
N ASN A 424 28.76 -10.65 15.81
CA ASN A 424 29.88 -9.84 15.29
C ASN A 424 30.80 -9.30 16.39
N LYS A 425 30.35 -9.26 17.63
CA LYS A 425 31.15 -8.80 18.77
C LYS A 425 30.70 -9.43 20.08
N VAL A 426 31.65 -9.56 21.01
CA VAL A 426 31.41 -10.07 22.36
C VAL A 426 32.21 -9.24 23.36
N THR A 427 31.53 -8.76 24.41
CA THR A 427 32.16 -8.06 25.54
C THR A 427 32.80 -9.05 26.52
N SER A 428 33.75 -8.61 27.36
CA SER A 428 34.38 -9.47 28.38
C SER A 428 33.37 -10.12 29.34
N PHE A 429 32.30 -9.39 29.68
CA PHE A 429 31.20 -9.92 30.49
C PHE A 429 30.46 -11.07 29.77
N GLN A 430 30.12 -10.89 28.49
CA GLN A 430 29.46 -11.93 27.70
C GLN A 430 30.35 -13.15 27.48
N LYS A 431 31.67 -12.97 27.29
CA LYS A 431 32.62 -14.09 27.18
C LYS A 431 32.60 -14.96 28.43
N ARG A 432 32.62 -14.36 29.63
CA ARG A 432 32.49 -15.11 30.90
C ARG A 432 31.17 -15.85 30.98
N GLN A 433 30.06 -15.17 30.69
CA GLN A 433 28.73 -15.80 30.70
C GLN A 433 28.60 -16.98 29.71
N PHE A 434 29.27 -16.93 28.57
CA PHE A 434 29.29 -18.04 27.63
C PHE A 434 30.12 -19.21 28.16
N LEU A 435 31.30 -18.93 28.72
CA LEU A 435 32.18 -19.94 29.31
C LEU A 435 31.49 -20.65 30.49
N ASP A 436 30.93 -19.89 31.42
CA ASP A 436 30.28 -20.39 32.65
C ASP A 436 29.08 -21.31 32.33
N ARG A 437 28.49 -21.17 31.15
CA ARG A 437 27.32 -21.92 30.70
C ARG A 437 27.62 -22.94 29.61
N GLY A 438 28.89 -23.16 29.26
CA GLY A 438 29.26 -24.11 28.19
C GLY A 438 28.74 -23.73 26.79
N VAL A 439 28.50 -22.44 26.54
CA VAL A 439 28.00 -21.93 25.26
C VAL A 439 29.17 -21.66 24.32
N SER A 440 29.16 -22.32 23.15
CA SER A 440 30.14 -22.02 22.10
C SER A 440 29.75 -20.75 21.36
N TYR A 441 30.72 -19.98 20.87
CA TYR A 441 30.45 -18.82 20.03
C TYR A 441 31.43 -18.69 18.87
N THR A 442 30.97 -18.07 17.78
CA THR A 442 31.77 -17.77 16.59
C THR A 442 31.57 -16.31 16.20
N LEU A 443 32.67 -15.62 15.92
CA LEU A 443 32.66 -14.24 15.45
C LEU A 443 32.51 -14.19 13.93
N TYR A 444 31.80 -13.19 13.42
CA TYR A 444 31.69 -12.92 11.99
C TYR A 444 31.77 -11.42 11.69
N ASP A 445 32.23 -11.06 10.49
CA ASP A 445 32.41 -9.65 10.09
C ASP A 445 31.24 -9.08 9.27
N GLN A 446 30.39 -9.94 8.69
CA GLN A 446 29.26 -9.51 7.85
C GLN A 446 28.01 -9.18 8.67
N ASN A 447 26.97 -8.59 8.05
CA ASN A 447 25.68 -8.42 8.71
C ASN A 447 24.78 -9.64 8.46
N LEU A 448 24.87 -10.64 9.33
CA LEU A 448 23.98 -11.80 9.30
C LEU A 448 22.59 -11.46 9.89
N PRO A 449 21.52 -12.14 9.43
CA PRO A 449 20.17 -11.93 9.93
C PRO A 449 20.07 -12.34 11.40
N THR A 450 19.21 -11.66 12.18
CA THR A 450 18.90 -12.12 13.54
C THR A 450 17.99 -13.33 13.48
N CYS A 451 18.50 -14.50 13.88
CA CYS A 451 17.73 -15.74 13.85
C CYS A 451 18.02 -16.69 15.02
N VAL A 452 17.09 -17.62 15.27
CA VAL A 452 17.30 -18.79 16.13
C VAL A 452 16.96 -20.03 15.30
N VAL A 453 17.87 -20.99 15.23
CA VAL A 453 17.64 -22.29 14.60
C VAL A 453 17.61 -23.36 15.67
N ILE A 454 16.61 -24.23 15.64
CA ILE A 454 16.39 -25.29 16.62
C ILE A 454 16.37 -26.63 15.89
N ASP A 455 17.27 -27.54 16.32
CA ASP A 455 17.44 -28.91 15.81
C ASP A 455 17.51 -29.02 14.28
N GLN A 456 17.96 -27.97 13.59
CA GLN A 456 17.96 -27.84 12.12
C GLN A 456 16.59 -28.06 11.45
N LYS A 457 15.49 -28.06 12.22
CA LYS A 457 14.12 -28.32 11.76
C LYS A 457 13.24 -27.09 11.81
N GLN A 458 13.61 -26.14 12.67
CA GLN A 458 12.84 -24.95 12.94
C GLN A 458 13.73 -23.71 12.89
N LEU A 459 13.31 -22.70 12.14
CA LEU A 459 13.99 -21.42 12.00
C LEU A 459 13.09 -20.29 12.47
N TRP A 460 13.61 -19.44 13.34
CA TRP A 460 12.98 -18.20 13.78
C TRP A 460 13.76 -17.02 13.23
N LEU A 461 13.14 -16.23 12.36
CA LEU A 461 13.71 -15.02 11.78
C LEU A 461 13.08 -13.79 12.38
N SER A 462 13.91 -12.88 12.88
CA SER A 462 13.46 -11.66 13.53
C SER A 462 14.08 -10.42 12.91
N SER A 463 13.26 -9.39 12.73
CA SER A 463 13.79 -8.04 12.48
C SER A 463 14.12 -7.30 13.78
N ASP A 464 13.65 -7.83 14.92
CA ASP A 464 13.96 -7.30 16.24
C ASP A 464 15.34 -7.82 16.65
N ILE A 465 16.31 -6.91 16.73
CA ILE A 465 17.71 -7.23 16.95
C ILE A 465 17.85 -7.94 18.29
N GLY A 466 18.41 -9.14 18.25
CA GLY A 466 18.57 -10.03 19.38
C GLY A 466 17.25 -10.44 20.05
N PHE A 467 16.12 -10.35 19.36
CA PHE A 467 14.79 -10.67 19.90
C PHE A 467 14.43 -9.86 21.17
N LYS A 468 15.07 -8.71 21.39
CA LYS A 468 15.04 -7.95 22.65
C LYS A 468 13.64 -7.53 23.09
N ASN A 469 12.85 -6.97 22.19
CA ASN A 469 11.69 -6.18 22.55
C ASN A 469 10.41 -7.00 22.69
N ASN A 470 10.45 -8.31 22.40
CA ASN A 470 9.28 -9.19 22.31
C ASN A 470 8.12 -8.62 21.48
N THR A 471 8.44 -7.73 20.54
CA THR A 471 7.50 -6.94 19.74
C THR A 471 7.99 -6.91 18.31
N GLY A 472 7.05 -6.83 17.37
CA GLY A 472 7.33 -6.94 15.94
C GLY A 472 7.20 -8.37 15.42
N ILE A 473 7.33 -8.54 14.10
CA ILE A 473 7.22 -9.84 13.44
C ILE A 473 8.44 -10.70 13.67
N VAL A 474 8.17 -11.88 14.20
CA VAL A 474 9.07 -13.02 14.04
C VAL A 474 8.38 -14.05 13.16
N VAL A 475 9.13 -14.58 12.20
CA VAL A 475 8.67 -15.66 11.34
C VAL A 475 9.28 -16.94 11.85
N GLN A 476 8.43 -17.93 12.14
CA GLN A 476 8.84 -19.28 12.42
C GLN A 476 8.63 -20.10 11.16
N ILE A 477 9.63 -20.89 10.76
CA ILE A 477 9.57 -21.80 9.62
C ILE A 477 9.88 -23.20 10.14
N ASN A 478 8.90 -24.09 10.08
CA ASN A 478 8.98 -25.50 10.47
C ASN A 478 9.06 -26.40 9.22
N GLN A 479 9.89 -26.02 8.26
CA GLN A 479 10.08 -26.75 7.01
C GLN A 479 11.56 -27.16 6.91
N PRO A 480 11.93 -28.40 7.28
CA PRO A 480 13.33 -28.82 7.39
C PRO A 480 14.17 -28.56 6.13
N GLN A 481 13.60 -28.70 4.93
CA GLN A 481 14.29 -28.40 3.67
C GLN A 481 14.67 -26.91 3.54
N LEU A 482 13.76 -25.99 3.89
CA LEU A 482 14.05 -24.56 3.89
C LEU A 482 15.04 -24.17 4.99
N VAL A 483 14.92 -24.78 6.18
CA VAL A 483 15.85 -24.54 7.29
C VAL A 483 17.25 -25.01 6.90
N LYS A 484 17.38 -26.17 6.28
CA LYS A 484 18.66 -26.68 5.77
C LYS A 484 19.28 -25.73 4.74
N LYS A 485 18.51 -25.30 3.73
CA LYS A 485 18.98 -24.34 2.72
C LYS A 485 19.44 -23.01 3.33
N PHE A 486 18.70 -22.52 4.33
CA PHE A 486 19.08 -21.31 5.07
C PHE A 486 20.36 -21.50 5.88
N LEU A 487 20.53 -22.67 6.52
CA LEU A 487 21.76 -23.03 7.23
C LEU A 487 22.97 -23.13 6.29
N GLU A 488 22.83 -23.79 5.14
CA GLU A 488 23.88 -23.88 4.12
C GLU A 488 24.34 -22.48 3.69
N MET A 489 23.41 -21.57 3.43
CA MET A 489 23.70 -20.17 3.10
C MET A 489 24.36 -19.42 4.26
N LEU A 490 23.89 -19.59 5.49
CA LEU A 490 24.50 -18.99 6.69
C LEU A 490 25.94 -19.44 6.85
N THR A 491 26.18 -20.73 6.69
CA THR A 491 27.50 -21.35 6.84
C THR A 491 28.43 -20.84 5.74
N GLN A 492 28.01 -20.83 4.46
CA GLN A 492 28.76 -20.23 3.35
C GLN A 492 29.13 -18.75 3.57
N SER A 493 28.29 -17.99 4.27
CA SER A 493 28.55 -16.57 4.57
C SER A 493 29.53 -16.38 5.73
N ILE A 494 29.73 -17.42 6.53
CA ILE A 494 30.69 -17.50 7.65
C ILE A 494 31.99 -18.19 7.19
N ASP A 495 31.90 -19.07 6.18
CA ASP A 495 32.95 -19.98 5.71
C ASP A 495 34.03 -19.29 4.83
N GLN A 496 34.60 -18.22 5.38
CA GLN A 496 36.06 -18.15 5.50
C GLN A 496 36.58 -18.98 6.70
N LEU A 497 35.85 -20.01 7.12
CA LEU A 497 36.16 -20.93 8.21
C LEU A 497 35.76 -22.35 7.78
N SER A 498 36.72 -23.26 7.73
CA SER A 498 36.53 -24.70 7.54
C SER A 498 35.78 -25.33 8.71
N LEU A 499 34.83 -26.23 8.39
CA LEU A 499 34.04 -27.07 9.31
C LEU A 499 34.86 -27.75 10.41
#